data_AF-A0A7X3D4E7-F1
#
_entry.id   AF-A0A7X3D4E7-F1
#
_cell.length_a   1.000
_cell.length_b   1.000
_cell.length_c   1.000
_cell.angle_alpha   90.00
_cell.angle_beta   90.00
_cell.angle_gamma   90.00
#
_symmetry.space_group_name_H-M   'P 1'
#
loop_
_entity.id
_entity.type
_entity.pdbx_description
1 polymer ?
#
loop_
_entity_poly.entity_id
_entity_poly.type
_entity_poly.pdbx_seq_one_letter_code
_entity_poly.pdbx_strand_id
1 'polypeptide(L)'
;VDQNEADADAAILAVQNDVDQNETDADNAIAAVQNDVDQNETDADAAILAETNRATAAETTIQNDVDQNEADADAAIALKENAANKSDDVTLADATNTKFPTELAVKTYVDGQITATADDDITGASIDGSSVLKIDEGTSSVTVDLSALEESADITAVQNDVDQNESDSDAAILAVQNDVDQNETDADAA
;
A
#
# COMPACT_ATOMS: atom_id res chain seq x y z
N VAL A 1 -49.71 -108.55 -34.16
CA VAL A 1 -49.17 -107.92 -32.94
C VAL A 1 -49.02 -108.97 -31.88
N ASP A 2 -47.79 -109.32 -31.54
CA ASP A 2 -47.47 -110.20 -30.40
C ASP A 2 -47.27 -109.34 -29.13
N GLN A 3 -47.05 -110.00 -27.99
CA GLN A 3 -46.87 -109.30 -26.72
C GLN A 3 -45.66 -108.34 -26.73
N ASN A 4 -44.60 -108.68 -27.44
CA ASN A 4 -43.39 -107.85 -27.47
C ASN A 4 -43.64 -106.55 -28.23
N GLU A 5 -44.41 -106.60 -29.32
CA GLU A 5 -44.82 -105.42 -30.07
C GLU A 5 -45.71 -104.50 -29.21
N ALA A 6 -46.67 -105.06 -28.46
CA ALA A 6 -47.51 -104.29 -27.54
C ALA A 6 -46.72 -103.64 -26.39
N ASP A 7 -45.75 -104.36 -25.80
CA ASP A 7 -44.90 -103.83 -24.73
C ASP A 7 -43.98 -102.70 -25.26
N ALA A 8 -43.48 -102.84 -26.49
CA ALA A 8 -42.68 -101.80 -27.14
C ALA A 8 -43.50 -100.53 -27.39
N ASP A 9 -44.72 -100.67 -27.91
CA ASP A 9 -45.64 -99.54 -28.12
C ASP A 9 -45.95 -98.81 -26.80
N ALA A 10 -46.20 -99.56 -25.72
CA ALA A 10 -46.45 -98.99 -24.40
C ALA A 10 -45.25 -98.23 -23.85
N ALA A 11 -44.03 -98.77 -24.03
CA ALA A 11 -42.80 -98.10 -23.62
C ALA A 11 -42.52 -96.83 -24.43
N ILE A 12 -42.75 -96.86 -25.74
CA ILE A 12 -42.62 -95.68 -26.62
C ILE A 12 -43.59 -94.60 -26.18
N LEU A 13 -44.86 -94.95 -25.93
CA LEU A 13 -45.86 -93.99 -25.46
C LEU A 13 -45.48 -93.38 -24.10
N ALA A 14 -44.94 -94.17 -23.18
CA ALA A 14 -44.49 -93.67 -21.88
C ALA A 14 -43.33 -92.68 -22.03
N VAL A 15 -42.35 -92.97 -22.89
CA VAL A 15 -41.23 -92.06 -23.19
C VAL A 15 -41.73 -90.79 -23.88
N GLN A 16 -42.68 -90.91 -24.80
CA GLN A 16 -43.25 -89.73 -25.47
C GLN A 16 -43.94 -88.80 -24.47
N ASN A 17 -44.77 -89.35 -23.58
CA ASN A 17 -45.42 -88.54 -22.54
C ASN A 17 -44.40 -87.84 -21.61
N ASP A 18 -43.29 -88.51 -21.27
CA ASP A 18 -42.23 -87.92 -20.45
C ASP A 18 -41.49 -86.80 -21.19
N VAL A 19 -41.20 -86.99 -22.48
CA VAL A 19 -40.60 -85.96 -23.35
C VAL A 19 -41.54 -84.75 -23.47
N ASP A 20 -42.81 -84.96 -23.76
CA ASP A 20 -43.81 -83.90 -23.88
C ASP A 20 -43.95 -83.10 -22.55
N GLN A 21 -43.89 -83.81 -21.41
CA GLN A 21 -43.89 -83.18 -20.10
C GLN A 21 -42.61 -82.36 -19.85
N ASN A 22 -41.43 -82.90 -20.20
CA ASN A 22 -40.16 -82.20 -20.06
C ASN A 22 -40.10 -80.95 -20.97
N GLU A 23 -40.63 -81.01 -22.19
CA GLU A 23 -40.78 -79.85 -23.08
C GLU A 23 -41.69 -78.79 -22.43
N THR A 24 -42.83 -79.21 -21.89
CA THR A 24 -43.76 -78.31 -21.17
C THR A 24 -43.11 -77.66 -19.95
N ASP A 25 -42.36 -78.42 -19.16
CA ASP A 25 -41.67 -77.91 -17.96
C ASP A 25 -40.54 -76.94 -18.34
N ALA A 26 -39.79 -77.24 -19.41
CA ALA A 26 -38.76 -76.36 -19.94
C ALA A 26 -39.36 -75.04 -20.45
N ASP A 27 -40.46 -75.09 -21.21
CA ASP A 27 -41.16 -73.90 -21.70
C ASP A 27 -41.66 -73.02 -20.54
N ASN A 28 -42.24 -73.64 -19.51
CA ASN A 28 -42.68 -72.93 -18.31
C ASN A 28 -41.51 -72.27 -17.55
N ALA A 29 -40.38 -72.97 -17.42
CA ALA A 29 -39.19 -72.43 -16.76
C ALA A 29 -38.57 -71.27 -17.55
N ILE A 30 -38.51 -71.38 -18.88
CA ILE A 30 -38.03 -70.31 -19.77
C ILE A 30 -38.94 -69.08 -19.66
N ALA A 31 -40.27 -69.27 -19.68
CA ALA A 31 -41.22 -68.17 -19.53
C ALA A 31 -41.07 -67.47 -18.16
N ALA A 32 -40.85 -68.24 -17.09
CA ALA A 32 -40.62 -67.68 -15.76
C ALA A 32 -39.34 -66.85 -15.70
N VAL A 33 -38.23 -67.35 -16.28
CA VAL A 33 -36.95 -66.62 -16.34
C VAL A 33 -37.09 -65.37 -17.21
N GLN A 34 -37.79 -65.44 -18.34
CA GLN A 34 -38.00 -64.28 -19.20
C GLN A 34 -38.76 -63.17 -18.47
N ASN A 35 -39.83 -63.51 -17.74
CA ASN A 35 -40.56 -62.53 -16.94
C ASN A 35 -39.69 -61.88 -15.86
N ASP A 36 -38.82 -62.66 -15.20
CA ASP A 36 -37.89 -62.12 -14.20
C ASP A 36 -36.84 -61.20 -14.83
N VAL A 37 -36.31 -61.56 -16.00
CA VAL A 37 -35.37 -60.71 -16.76
C VAL A 37 -36.03 -59.40 -17.19
N ASP A 38 -37.24 -59.46 -17.74
CA ASP A 38 -37.99 -58.28 -18.19
C ASP A 38 -38.31 -57.34 -17.00
N GLN A 39 -38.64 -57.93 -15.84
CA GLN A 39 -38.87 -57.17 -14.61
C GLN A 39 -37.57 -56.53 -14.10
N ASN A 40 -36.47 -57.28 -14.09
CA ASN A 40 -35.16 -56.76 -13.69
C ASN A 40 -34.68 -55.62 -14.60
N GLU A 41 -34.92 -55.72 -15.91
CA GLU A 41 -34.63 -54.64 -16.87
C GLU A 41 -35.47 -53.39 -16.56
N THR A 42 -36.78 -53.57 -16.33
CA THR A 42 -37.68 -52.48 -15.95
C THR A 42 -37.27 -51.80 -14.64
N ASP A 43 -36.90 -52.58 -13.63
CA ASP A 43 -36.47 -52.08 -12.32
C ASP A 43 -35.13 -51.32 -12.44
N ALA A 44 -34.19 -51.83 -13.24
CA ALA A 44 -32.92 -51.18 -13.51
C ALA A 44 -33.10 -49.84 -14.24
N ASP A 45 -33.95 -49.80 -15.27
CA ASP A 45 -34.27 -48.57 -16.01
C ASP A 45 -34.91 -47.51 -15.11
N ALA A 46 -35.84 -47.93 -14.23
CA ALA A 46 -36.46 -47.04 -13.25
C ALA A 46 -35.43 -46.47 -12.25
N ALA A 47 -34.50 -47.31 -11.76
CA ALA A 47 -33.45 -46.88 -10.85
C ALA A 47 -32.47 -45.91 -11.51
N ILE A 48 -32.06 -46.17 -12.75
CA ILE A 48 -31.17 -45.28 -13.53
C ILE A 48 -31.84 -43.93 -13.78
N LEU A 49 -33.13 -43.92 -14.13
CA LEU A 49 -33.88 -42.69 -14.34
C LEU A 49 -34.00 -41.88 -13.04
N ALA A 50 -34.28 -42.53 -11.92
CA ALA A 50 -34.34 -41.88 -10.61
C ALA A 50 -33.00 -41.26 -10.21
N GLU A 51 -31.91 -41.98 -10.42
CA GLU A 51 -30.55 -41.49 -10.14
C GLU A 51 -30.16 -40.32 -11.04
N THR A 52 -30.50 -40.40 -12.33
CA THR A 52 -30.28 -39.30 -13.28
C THR A 52 -31.02 -38.04 -12.83
N ASN A 53 -32.29 -38.15 -12.46
CA ASN A 53 -33.07 -37.01 -11.98
C ASN A 53 -32.51 -36.42 -10.67
N ARG A 54 -32.08 -37.29 -9.75
CA ARG A 54 -31.47 -36.89 -8.48
C ARG A 54 -30.15 -36.14 -8.71
N ALA A 55 -29.31 -36.65 -9.61
CA ALA A 55 -28.03 -36.05 -9.98
C ALA A 55 -28.25 -34.67 -10.63
N THR A 56 -29.10 -34.57 -11.66
CA THR A 56 -29.41 -33.30 -12.34
C THR A 56 -29.94 -32.23 -11.38
N ALA A 57 -30.81 -32.62 -10.42
CA ALA A 57 -31.34 -31.68 -9.42
C ALA A 57 -30.25 -31.19 -8.46
N ALA A 58 -29.35 -32.08 -8.02
CA ALA A 58 -28.21 -31.72 -7.18
C ALA A 58 -27.22 -30.82 -7.92
N GLU A 59 -26.90 -31.13 -9.17
CA GLU A 59 -26.02 -30.32 -10.03
C GLU A 59 -26.60 -28.92 -10.26
N THR A 60 -27.91 -28.81 -10.51
CA THR A 60 -28.59 -27.52 -10.65
C THR A 60 -28.50 -26.69 -9.36
N THR A 61 -28.67 -27.33 -8.20
CA THR A 61 -28.56 -26.65 -6.89
C THR A 61 -27.15 -26.14 -6.66
N ILE A 62 -26.14 -26.98 -6.91
CA ILE A 62 -24.73 -26.62 -6.76
C ILE A 62 -24.36 -25.49 -7.73
N GLN A 63 -24.85 -25.52 -8.97
CA GLN A 63 -24.58 -24.47 -9.94
C GLN A 63 -25.14 -23.11 -9.48
N ASN A 64 -26.37 -23.09 -8.97
CA ASN A 64 -26.95 -21.86 -8.43
C ASN A 64 -26.16 -21.30 -7.24
N ASP A 65 -25.70 -22.18 -6.34
CA ASP A 65 -24.86 -21.78 -5.19
C ASP A 65 -23.50 -21.22 -5.66
N VAL A 66 -22.89 -21.82 -6.68
CA VAL A 66 -21.64 -21.34 -7.29
C VAL A 66 -21.82 -19.99 -7.95
N ASP A 67 -22.88 -19.81 -8.75
CA ASP A 67 -23.18 -18.54 -9.42
C ASP A 67 -23.44 -17.41 -8.41
N GLN A 68 -24.12 -17.72 -7.30
CA GLN A 68 -24.33 -16.75 -6.22
C GLN A 68 -23.02 -16.39 -5.51
N ASN A 69 -22.16 -17.38 -5.22
CA ASN A 69 -20.85 -17.13 -4.62
C ASN A 69 -19.96 -16.27 -5.52
N GLU A 70 -20.01 -16.48 -6.84
CA GLU A 70 -19.30 -15.66 -7.82
C GLU A 70 -19.79 -14.21 -7.79
N ALA A 71 -21.12 -14.00 -7.83
CA ALA A 71 -21.73 -12.68 -7.74
C ALA A 71 -21.39 -11.95 -6.42
N ASP A 72 -21.42 -12.67 -5.29
CA ASP A 72 -21.08 -12.11 -3.98
C ASP A 72 -19.60 -11.70 -3.91
N ALA A 73 -18.71 -12.53 -4.47
CA ALA A 73 -17.28 -12.24 -4.55
C ALA A 73 -17.00 -11.00 -5.42
N ASP A 74 -17.62 -10.93 -6.60
CA ASP A 74 -17.50 -9.78 -7.50
C ASP A 74 -17.97 -8.48 -6.84
N ALA A 75 -19.12 -8.52 -6.15
CA ALA A 75 -19.63 -7.37 -5.40
C ALA A 75 -18.67 -6.93 -4.27
N ALA A 76 -18.10 -7.90 -3.54
CA ALA A 76 -17.17 -7.62 -2.44
C ALA A 76 -15.83 -7.05 -2.92
N ILE A 77 -15.36 -7.47 -4.10
CA ILE A 77 -14.15 -6.93 -4.75
C ILE A 77 -14.42 -5.52 -5.26
N ALA A 78 -15.52 -5.30 -5.98
CA ALA A 78 -15.92 -4.00 -6.51
C ALA A 78 -16.04 -2.93 -5.40
N LEU A 79 -16.51 -3.30 -4.21
CA LEU A 79 -16.61 -2.35 -3.08
C LEU A 79 -15.24 -1.87 -2.56
N LYS A 80 -14.21 -2.74 -2.59
CA LYS A 80 -12.84 -2.38 -2.18
C LYS A 80 -12.13 -1.54 -3.23
N GLU A 81 -12.41 -1.80 -4.51
CA GLU A 81 -11.85 -1.02 -5.61
C GLU A 81 -12.68 0.21 -5.99
N ASN A 82 -13.85 0.38 -5.36
CA ASN A 82 -14.76 1.49 -5.64
C ASN A 82 -13.99 2.81 -5.59
N ALA A 83 -13.85 3.46 -6.74
CA ALA A 83 -13.16 4.74 -6.85
C ALA A 83 -13.81 5.82 -5.97
N ALA A 84 -15.11 5.71 -5.66
CA ALA A 84 -15.77 6.59 -4.71
C ALA A 84 -15.25 6.43 -3.27
N ASN A 85 -14.69 5.26 -2.94
CA ASN A 85 -14.01 4.99 -1.67
C ASN A 85 -12.51 5.32 -1.72
N LYS A 86 -11.98 5.83 -2.85
CA LYS A 86 -10.64 6.41 -2.94
C LYS A 86 -10.78 7.92 -2.91
N SER A 87 -9.78 8.61 -2.38
CA SER A 87 -9.77 10.06 -2.52
C SER A 87 -8.90 10.52 -3.66
N ASP A 88 -9.47 11.42 -4.45
CA ASP A 88 -8.79 12.17 -5.50
C ASP A 88 -8.29 13.53 -4.98
N ASP A 89 -8.54 13.84 -3.70
CA ASP A 89 -8.16 15.12 -3.09
C ASP A 89 -6.67 15.12 -2.69
N VAL A 90 -5.85 15.65 -3.59
CA VAL A 90 -4.41 15.83 -3.34
C VAL A 90 -4.08 16.76 -2.15
N THR A 91 -5.06 17.49 -1.63
CA THR A 91 -4.88 18.43 -0.51
C THR A 91 -5.19 17.81 0.85
N LEU A 92 -5.67 16.56 0.88
CA LEU A 92 -6.09 15.83 2.08
C LEU A 92 -7.15 16.59 2.91
N ALA A 93 -7.96 17.44 2.29
CA ALA A 93 -8.86 18.36 3.00
C ALA A 93 -10.20 17.72 3.44
N ASP A 94 -10.46 16.45 3.08
CA ASP A 94 -11.66 15.73 3.51
C ASP A 94 -11.69 15.57 5.05
N ALA A 95 -12.75 16.07 5.67
CA ALA A 95 -12.97 16.02 7.11
C ALA A 95 -13.63 14.71 7.57
N THR A 96 -13.81 13.73 6.68
CA THR A 96 -14.49 12.46 6.96
C THR A 96 -13.55 11.25 6.85
N ASN A 97 -13.92 10.14 7.48
CA ASN A 97 -13.19 8.87 7.41
C ASN A 97 -13.81 7.90 6.39
N THR A 98 -14.45 8.42 5.35
CA THR A 98 -15.26 7.62 4.42
C THR A 98 -14.41 6.91 3.35
N LYS A 99 -13.23 7.47 3.01
CA LYS A 99 -12.36 7.00 1.93
C LYS A 99 -11.09 6.29 2.47
N PHE A 100 -10.54 5.37 1.69
CA PHE A 100 -9.24 4.72 1.89
C PHE A 100 -8.11 5.55 1.25
N PRO A 101 -6.89 5.57 1.82
CA PRO A 101 -6.55 5.69 3.25
C PRO A 101 -7.21 6.94 3.83
N THR A 102 -7.59 6.91 5.12
CA THR A 102 -8.33 8.01 5.77
C THR A 102 -7.51 9.30 5.71
N GLU A 103 -7.81 10.16 4.74
CA GLU A 103 -7.07 11.41 4.49
C GLU A 103 -6.98 12.25 5.75
N LEU A 104 -8.06 12.28 6.53
CA LEU A 104 -8.11 12.94 7.82
C LEU A 104 -7.02 12.45 8.78
N ALA A 105 -6.72 11.15 8.83
CA ALA A 105 -5.67 10.61 9.69
C ALA A 105 -4.28 11.00 9.19
N VAL A 106 -4.06 10.94 7.87
CA VAL A 106 -2.78 11.37 7.27
C VAL A 106 -2.57 12.87 7.47
N LYS A 107 -3.58 13.70 7.21
CA LYS A 107 -3.55 15.15 7.44
C LYS A 107 -3.34 15.47 8.91
N THR A 108 -4.05 14.81 9.83
CA THR A 108 -3.86 15.03 11.28
C THR A 108 -2.43 14.68 11.70
N TYR A 109 -1.88 13.58 11.21
CA TYR A 109 -0.49 13.21 11.47
C TYR A 109 0.48 14.26 10.89
N VAL A 110 0.36 14.60 9.61
CA VAL A 110 1.25 15.56 8.94
C VAL A 110 1.14 16.96 9.55
N ASP A 111 -0.06 17.48 9.80
CA ASP A 111 -0.28 18.78 10.45
C ASP A 111 0.29 18.79 11.87
N GLY A 112 0.12 17.70 12.62
CA GLY A 112 0.73 17.53 13.94
C GLY A 112 2.25 17.54 13.88
N GLN A 113 2.85 16.85 12.90
CA GLN A 113 4.29 16.85 12.68
C GLN A 113 4.82 18.23 12.28
N ILE A 114 4.16 18.96 11.37
CA ILE A 114 4.57 20.30 10.91
C ILE A 114 4.45 21.32 12.04
N THR A 115 3.35 21.27 12.82
CA THR A 115 3.16 22.16 13.97
C THR A 115 4.23 21.91 15.04
N ALA A 116 4.67 20.66 15.22
CA ALA A 116 5.74 20.32 16.16
C ALA A 116 7.13 20.80 15.71
N THR A 117 7.32 21.17 14.44
CA THR A 117 8.61 21.66 13.88
C THR A 117 8.58 23.13 13.46
N ALA A 118 7.52 23.87 13.77
CA ALA A 118 7.33 25.25 13.31
C ALA A 118 8.04 26.33 14.16
N ASP A 119 8.85 25.94 15.15
CA ASP A 119 9.53 26.89 16.05
C ASP A 119 11.06 26.63 16.16
N ASP A 120 11.68 26.17 15.06
CA ASP A 120 13.15 26.04 14.92
C ASP A 120 13.75 27.13 14.00
N ASP A 121 12.96 28.11 13.56
CA ASP A 121 13.44 29.20 12.69
C ASP A 121 13.98 30.39 13.52
N ILE A 122 15.07 31.00 13.03
CA ILE A 122 15.56 32.27 13.57
C ILE A 122 14.52 33.36 13.29
N THR A 123 13.85 33.81 14.34
CA THR A 123 12.84 34.88 14.30
C THR A 123 13.46 36.27 14.19
N GLY A 124 14.72 36.42 14.62
CA GLY A 124 15.43 37.68 14.56
C GLY A 124 16.93 37.52 14.81
N ALA A 125 17.71 38.39 14.17
CA ALA A 125 19.12 38.57 14.45
C ALA A 125 19.41 40.05 14.59
N SER A 126 20.03 40.45 15.71
CA SER A 126 20.37 41.85 15.97
C SER A 126 21.70 41.95 16.69
N ILE A 127 22.42 43.03 16.44
CA ILE A 127 23.60 43.42 17.21
C ILE A 127 23.23 44.66 18.00
N ASP A 128 23.48 44.65 19.31
CA ASP A 128 23.23 45.81 20.16
C ASP A 128 24.42 46.78 20.22
N GLY A 129 24.24 47.91 20.91
CA GLY A 129 25.30 48.91 21.10
C GLY A 129 26.47 48.45 21.99
N SER A 130 26.42 47.23 22.52
CA SER A 130 27.49 46.60 23.29
C SER A 130 28.18 45.48 22.49
N SER A 131 27.95 45.42 21.17
CA SER A 131 28.51 44.40 20.28
C SER A 131 28.11 42.97 20.66
N VAL A 132 26.92 42.78 21.22
CA VAL A 132 26.37 41.44 21.45
C VAL A 132 25.47 41.07 20.28
N LEU A 133 25.82 39.99 19.56
CA LEU A 133 24.93 39.38 18.59
C LEU A 133 23.89 38.56 19.34
N LYS A 134 22.63 38.99 19.25
CA LYS A 134 21.48 38.27 19.76
C LYS A 134 20.75 37.59 18.60
N ILE A 135 20.59 36.26 18.71
CA ILE A 135 19.78 35.43 17.81
C ILE A 135 18.56 34.97 18.59
N ASP A 136 17.38 35.36 18.11
CA ASP A 136 16.08 35.04 18.71
C ASP A 136 15.43 33.85 17.98
N GLU A 137 15.03 32.84 18.75
CA GLU A 137 14.29 31.65 18.31
C GLU A 137 13.00 31.59 19.13
N GLY A 138 11.93 32.19 18.59
CA GLY A 138 10.65 32.32 19.27
C GLY A 138 10.77 33.11 20.58
N THR A 139 10.69 32.40 21.71
CA THR A 139 10.83 32.98 23.07
C THR A 139 12.21 32.78 23.68
N SER A 140 13.06 31.99 23.03
CA SER A 140 14.44 31.73 23.44
C SER A 140 15.39 32.67 22.71
N SER A 141 16.53 32.95 23.32
CA SER A 141 17.58 33.73 22.66
C SER A 141 18.96 33.20 23.03
N VAL A 142 19.85 33.14 22.04
CA VAL A 142 21.28 32.90 22.24
C VAL A 142 22.02 34.21 21.99
N THR A 143 22.97 34.52 22.86
CA THR A 143 23.81 35.72 22.73
C THR A 143 25.26 35.30 22.53
N VAL A 144 25.93 35.94 21.58
CA VAL A 144 27.37 35.83 21.36
C VAL A 144 27.98 37.20 21.64
N ASP A 145 28.90 37.23 22.60
CA ASP A 145 29.67 38.43 22.91
C ASP A 145 30.75 38.65 21.84
N LEU A 146 30.60 39.72 21.06
CA LEU A 146 31.58 40.15 20.05
C LEU A 146 32.38 41.37 20.52
N SER A 147 32.35 41.73 21.81
CA SER A 147 33.10 42.87 22.35
C SER A 147 34.61 42.75 22.13
N ALA A 148 35.15 41.53 22.08
CA ALA A 148 36.55 41.30 21.74
C ALA A 148 36.90 41.58 20.27
N LEU A 149 35.89 41.72 19.40
CA LEU A 149 36.01 42.14 17.99
C LEU A 149 35.61 43.62 17.83
N GLU A 150 35.51 44.37 18.92
CA GLU A 150 35.32 45.81 18.87
C GLU A 150 36.71 46.47 18.85
N GLU A 151 37.09 47.06 17.71
CA GLU A 151 38.40 47.69 17.55
C GLU A 151 38.36 49.23 17.52
N SER A 152 37.28 49.90 17.97
CA SER A 152 37.18 51.36 17.84
C SER A 152 38.20 52.11 18.69
N ALA A 153 38.54 51.56 19.87
CA ALA A 153 39.57 52.11 20.74
C ALA A 153 40.96 52.02 20.10
N ASP A 154 41.29 50.88 19.48
CA ASP A 154 42.57 50.67 18.79
C ASP A 154 42.67 51.56 17.55
N ILE A 155 41.59 51.70 16.77
CA ILE A 155 41.52 52.64 15.64
C ILE A 155 41.74 54.08 16.11
N THR A 156 41.11 54.48 17.22
CA THR A 156 41.27 55.82 17.80
C THR A 156 42.70 56.05 18.27
N ALA A 157 43.35 55.05 18.87
CA ALA A 157 44.75 55.14 19.29
C ALA A 157 45.69 55.33 18.08
N VAL A 158 45.50 54.53 17.02
CA VAL A 158 46.27 54.68 15.78
C VAL A 158 46.04 56.06 15.14
N GLN A 159 44.80 56.57 15.16
CA GLN A 159 44.50 57.90 14.63
C GLN A 159 45.22 59.00 15.43
N ASN A 160 45.22 58.92 16.77
CA ASN A 160 45.94 59.88 17.62
C ASN A 160 47.45 59.84 17.34
N ASP A 161 48.04 58.65 17.15
CA ASP A 161 49.45 58.50 16.81
C ASP A 161 49.77 59.11 15.43
N VAL A 162 48.87 58.95 14.45
CA VAL A 162 48.99 59.57 13.11
C VAL A 162 48.89 61.09 13.22
N ASP A 163 47.90 61.61 13.94
CA ASP A 163 47.70 63.05 14.14
C ASP A 163 48.93 63.67 14.84
N GLN A 164 49.52 62.96 15.81
CA GLN A 164 50.77 63.39 16.45
C GLN A 164 51.95 63.39 15.47
N ASN A 165 52.10 62.36 14.64
CA ASN A 165 53.14 62.30 13.62
C ASN A 165 52.99 63.42 12.56
N GLU A 166 51.77 63.78 12.18
CA GLU A 166 51.51 64.92 11.31
C GLU A 166 51.94 66.23 11.99
N SER A 167 51.56 66.44 13.25
CA SER A 167 51.97 67.62 14.03
C SER A 167 53.49 67.72 14.19
N ASP A 168 54.17 66.61 14.47
CA ASP A 168 55.63 66.56 14.61
C ASP A 168 56.31 66.86 13.26
N SER A 169 55.75 66.35 12.16
CA SER A 169 56.23 66.61 10.80
C SER A 169 56.06 68.08 10.42
N ASP A 170 54.90 68.68 10.69
CA ASP A 170 54.64 70.10 10.46
C ASP A 170 55.60 70.99 11.26
N ALA A 171 55.85 70.64 12.52
CA ALA A 171 56.82 71.36 13.37
C ALA A 171 58.25 71.25 12.82
N ALA A 172 58.66 70.07 12.36
CA ALA A 172 59.97 69.86 11.76
C ALA A 172 60.11 70.61 10.42
N ILE A 173 59.08 70.61 9.57
CA ILE A 173 59.05 71.38 8.32
C ILE A 173 59.17 72.87 8.61
N LEU A 174 58.42 73.37 9.60
CA LEU A 174 58.50 74.78 10.02
C LEU A 174 59.89 75.15 10.54
N ALA A 175 60.53 74.26 11.32
CA ALA A 175 61.89 74.47 11.79
C ALA A 175 62.90 74.54 10.64
N VAL A 176 62.81 73.62 9.66
CA VAL A 176 63.65 73.65 8.46
C VAL A 176 63.40 74.92 7.64
N GLN A 177 62.15 75.35 7.50
CA GLN A 177 61.82 76.60 6.81
C GLN A 177 62.46 77.80 7.50
N ASN A 178 62.37 77.88 8.83
CA ASN A 178 63.02 78.95 9.60
C ASN A 178 64.55 78.94 9.42
N ASP A 179 65.18 77.76 9.44
CA ASP A 179 66.63 77.62 9.21
C ASP A 179 67.03 78.04 7.78
N VAL A 180 66.20 77.73 6.77
CA VAL A 180 66.41 78.16 5.38
C VAL A 180 66.26 79.68 5.25
N ASP A 181 65.20 80.25 5.81
CA ASP A 181 64.96 81.70 5.80
C ASP A 181 66.12 82.47 6.47
N GLN A 182 66.68 81.91 7.55
CA GLN A 182 67.87 82.47 8.21
C GLN A 182 69.11 82.38 7.32
N ASN A 183 69.35 81.24 6.66
CA ASN A 183 70.48 81.09 5.73
C ASN A 183 70.39 82.03 4.53
N GLU A 184 69.19 82.25 3.97
CA GLU A 184 68.96 83.24 2.91
C GLU A 184 69.30 84.65 3.40
N THR A 185 68.84 84.99 4.61
CA THR A 185 69.14 86.28 5.26
C THR A 185 70.65 86.48 5.47
N ASP A 186 71.35 85.46 5.96
CA ASP A 186 72.79 85.51 6.20
C ASP A 186 73.57 85.63 4.88
N ALA A 187 73.14 84.95 3.81
CA ALA A 187 73.75 85.03 2.48
C ALA A 187 73.57 86.40 1.83
N ASP A 188 72.39 87.02 1.96
CA ASP A 188 72.12 88.38 1.45
C ASP A 188 72.95 89.46 2.17
N ALA A 189 73.41 89.18 3.40
CA ALA A 189 74.21 90.09 4.21
C ALA A 189 75.74 90.00 3.97
N ALA A 190 76.22 88.99 3.25
CA ALA A 190 77.64 88.69 3.00
C ALA A 190 78.16 89.27 1.68
#